data_AF-A0A8H7Y3F9-F1
#
_entry.id   AF-A0A8H7Y3F9-F1
#
_cell.length_a   1.000
_cell.length_b   1.000
_cell.length_c   1.000
_cell.angle_alpha   90.00
_cell.angle_beta   90.00
_cell.angle_gamma   90.00
#
_symmetry.space_group_name_H-M   'P 1'
#
loop_
_entity.id
_entity.type
_entity.pdbx_description
1 polymer ?
#
loop_
_entity_poly.entity_id
_entity_poly.type
_entity_poly.pdbx_seq_one_letter_code
_entity_poly.pdbx_strand_id
1 'polypeptide(L)'
;MPEDSALVVGVLSQLLGSSEVTSIEILPGGLNDWETIDLPPDTPRPSSRFPFLFVEGNLGIPQKVLYALYLATASISWRSASVDNAIKASSVIIILNPAHQTALNARKSLITQGHLDPEKELVLLELIARGSPECAKQSVIWDHRRWCLSQIFGLMGACQTTQPLQFWGSSEEMQLYPKIGPTAVQRELALVQHTCETYPRNYHSWTYWHFIIDVCYASVCSTDNSARQQEFLGIIVAECKRLRHWVEQHVSDYSAMHQLSQTHNLLDHLKTRGMLTSDIDGVFTSSILIDHALSLLISYPSHESLWMYLRIALLNETSTNHSVILDKLERQIPPSNLKRQFFKWLSTTIPLPEAYTRPKECNEY
;
A
#
# COMPACT_ATOMS: atom_id res chain seq x y z
N MET A 1 6.65 35.79 10.54
CA MET A 1 6.23 34.80 11.56
C MET A 1 4.79 35.16 11.92
N PRO A 2 3.85 34.21 12.05
CA PRO A 2 2.54 34.53 12.59
C PRO A 2 2.71 35.18 13.96
N GLU A 3 2.03 36.30 14.20
CA GLU A 3 2.16 37.06 15.45
C GLU A 3 1.66 36.27 16.67
N ASP A 4 0.87 35.20 16.45
CA ASP A 4 0.38 34.28 17.47
C ASP A 4 0.44 32.82 16.98
N SER A 5 1.62 32.21 17.06
CA SER A 5 1.82 30.80 16.67
C SER A 5 0.92 29.83 17.44
N ALA A 6 0.55 30.14 18.68
CA ALA A 6 -0.30 29.25 19.49
C ALA A 6 -1.74 29.23 18.95
N LEU A 7 -2.29 30.39 18.60
CA LEU A 7 -3.58 30.51 17.91
C LEU A 7 -3.58 29.73 16.59
N VAL A 8 -2.56 29.95 15.75
CA VAL A 8 -2.48 29.30 14.43
C VAL A 8 -2.32 27.78 14.53
N VAL A 9 -1.55 27.28 15.51
CA VAL A 9 -1.47 25.85 15.83
C VAL A 9 -2.85 25.30 16.20
N GLY A 10 -3.62 26.04 17.01
CA GLY A 10 -4.99 25.69 17.38
C GLY A 10 -5.91 25.60 16.16
N VAL A 11 -5.87 26.60 15.29
CA VAL A 11 -6.67 26.65 14.05
C VAL A 11 -6.33 25.46 13.15
N LEU A 12 -5.05 25.19 12.89
CA LEU A 12 -4.64 24.07 12.05
C LEU A 12 -5.11 22.73 12.65
N SER A 13 -4.88 22.52 13.95
CA SER A 13 -5.34 21.31 14.62
C SER A 13 -6.86 21.13 14.56
N GLN A 14 -7.62 22.22 14.62
CA GLN A 14 -9.08 22.16 14.52
C GLN A 14 -9.53 21.80 13.10
N LEU A 15 -8.92 22.40 12.07
CA LEU A 15 -9.19 22.06 10.67
C LEU A 15 -8.91 20.58 10.40
N LEU A 16 -7.77 20.07 10.87
CA LEU A 16 -7.38 18.66 10.70
C LEU A 16 -8.28 17.68 11.44
N GLY A 17 -8.95 18.13 12.52
CA GLY A 17 -9.94 17.34 13.24
C GLY A 17 -11.37 17.50 12.71
N SER A 18 -11.57 18.37 11.71
CA SER A 18 -12.88 18.62 11.09
C SER A 18 -13.19 17.58 10.02
N SER A 19 -14.47 17.21 9.88
CA SER A 19 -14.95 16.39 8.78
C SER A 19 -15.05 17.14 7.45
N GLU A 20 -14.83 18.46 7.45
CA GLU A 20 -14.88 19.29 6.24
C GLU A 20 -13.62 19.16 5.38
N VAL A 21 -12.49 18.75 5.95
CA VAL A 21 -11.23 18.60 5.20
C VAL A 21 -11.23 17.26 4.46
N THR A 22 -11.14 17.32 3.14
CA THR A 22 -11.11 16.17 2.23
C THR A 22 -9.73 15.89 1.67
N SER A 23 -8.86 16.90 1.61
CA SER A 23 -7.47 16.78 1.17
C SER A 23 -6.58 17.81 1.86
N ILE A 24 -5.28 17.53 1.92
CA ILE A 24 -4.27 18.49 2.36
C ILE A 24 -3.18 18.61 1.30
N GLU A 25 -2.63 19.80 1.14
CA GLU A 25 -1.48 20.06 0.28
C GLU A 25 -0.50 21.00 0.96
N ILE A 26 0.80 20.70 0.86
CA ILE A 26 1.85 21.60 1.35
C ILE A 26 2.26 22.52 0.20
N LEU A 27 1.89 23.79 0.33
CA LEU A 27 2.09 24.79 -0.71
C LEU A 27 3.48 25.43 -0.61
N PRO A 28 4.16 25.73 -1.73
CA PRO A 28 5.46 26.41 -1.69
C PRO A 28 5.35 27.82 -1.08
N GLY A 29 6.44 28.33 -0.51
CA GLY A 29 6.50 29.71 -0.01
C GLY A 29 5.88 29.91 1.38
N GLY A 30 5.49 31.15 1.67
CA GLY A 30 4.90 31.59 2.94
C GLY A 30 3.65 32.42 2.74
N LEU A 31 3.09 32.95 3.83
CA LEU A 31 1.81 33.66 3.83
C LEU A 31 1.71 34.73 2.71
N ASN A 32 2.70 35.62 2.61
CA ASN A 32 2.69 36.71 1.62
C ASN A 32 2.59 36.24 0.17
N ASP A 33 3.03 35.03 -0.14
CA ASP A 33 2.96 34.45 -1.48
C ASP A 33 1.51 34.05 -1.86
N TRP A 34 0.63 33.92 -0.86
CA TRP A 34 -0.75 33.43 -1.02
C TRP A 34 -1.84 34.44 -0.63
N GLU A 35 -1.49 35.60 -0.06
CA GLU A 35 -2.46 36.63 0.35
C GLU A 35 -3.20 37.31 -0.81
N THR A 36 -2.56 37.39 -1.98
CA THR A 36 -3.06 38.16 -3.13
C THR A 36 -3.67 37.30 -4.22
N ILE A 37 -3.85 36.00 -3.99
CA ILE A 37 -4.43 35.09 -4.99
C ILE A 37 -5.93 35.34 -5.13
N ASP A 38 -6.46 35.15 -6.33
CA ASP A 38 -7.89 35.22 -6.58
C ASP A 38 -8.56 33.95 -6.02
N LEU A 39 -9.45 34.16 -5.05
CA LEU A 39 -10.22 33.10 -4.38
C LEU A 39 -11.71 33.26 -4.68
N PRO A 40 -12.49 32.16 -4.62
CA PRO A 40 -13.94 32.24 -4.66
C PRO A 40 -14.49 33.22 -3.60
N PRO A 41 -15.62 33.91 -3.86
CA PRO A 41 -16.12 35.01 -3.02
C PRO A 41 -16.33 34.64 -1.53
N ASP A 42 -16.71 33.39 -1.26
CA ASP A 42 -17.04 32.91 0.09
C ASP A 42 -15.87 32.22 0.80
N THR A 43 -14.69 32.18 0.16
CA THR A 43 -13.49 31.56 0.73
C THR A 43 -12.78 32.51 1.70
N PRO A 44 -12.44 32.07 2.92
CA PRO A 44 -11.62 32.85 3.84
C PRO A 44 -10.27 33.20 3.21
N ARG A 45 -9.93 34.49 3.15
CA ARG A 45 -8.63 34.94 2.64
C ARG A 45 -7.51 34.63 3.66
N PRO A 46 -6.34 34.15 3.20
CA PRO A 46 -5.18 33.97 4.07
C PRO A 46 -4.82 35.27 4.81
N SER A 47 -4.52 35.14 6.10
CA SER A 47 -4.12 36.25 6.97
C SER A 47 -3.20 35.77 8.09
N SER A 48 -2.66 36.68 8.90
CA SER A 48 -1.78 36.32 10.02
C SER A 48 -2.42 35.38 11.05
N ARG A 49 -3.76 35.42 11.22
CA ARG A 49 -4.51 34.56 12.14
C ARG A 49 -5.11 33.31 11.48
N PHE A 50 -5.22 33.32 10.15
CA PHE A 50 -5.64 32.17 9.34
C PHE A 50 -4.74 32.06 8.11
N PRO A 51 -3.50 31.55 8.26
CA PRO A 51 -2.51 31.57 7.18
C PRO A 51 -2.63 30.37 6.22
N PHE A 52 -3.84 29.85 6.05
CA PHE A 52 -4.13 28.65 5.25
C PHE A 52 -5.05 29.00 4.09
N LEU A 53 -4.99 28.22 3.02
CA LEU A 53 -6.02 28.22 1.99
C LEU A 53 -6.99 27.10 2.30
N PHE A 54 -8.28 27.38 2.33
CA PHE A 54 -9.29 26.33 2.51
C PHE A 54 -10.41 26.50 1.49
N VAL A 55 -10.37 25.71 0.42
CA VAL A 55 -11.27 25.82 -0.73
C VAL A 55 -11.96 24.48 -0.95
N GLU A 56 -13.28 24.43 -0.81
CA GLU A 56 -14.10 23.24 -1.10
C GLU A 56 -13.61 21.96 -0.39
N GLY A 57 -13.17 22.09 0.86
CA GLY A 57 -12.63 20.98 1.66
C GLY A 57 -11.14 20.69 1.44
N ASN A 58 -10.48 21.35 0.49
CA ASN A 58 -9.04 21.20 0.25
C ASN A 58 -8.26 22.21 1.09
N LEU A 59 -7.39 21.71 1.97
CA LEU A 59 -6.57 22.52 2.88
C LEU A 59 -5.15 22.68 2.33
N GLY A 60 -4.86 23.89 1.84
CA GLY A 60 -3.51 24.30 1.46
C GLY A 60 -2.76 24.93 2.63
N ILE A 61 -1.59 24.36 2.97
CA ILE A 61 -0.75 24.81 4.08
C ILE A 61 0.57 25.36 3.51
N PRO A 62 0.81 26.69 3.55
CA PRO A 62 2.09 27.25 3.12
C PRO A 62 3.28 26.69 3.91
N GLN A 63 4.31 26.24 3.19
CA GLN A 63 5.44 25.49 3.73
C GLN A 63 6.21 26.27 4.81
N LYS A 64 6.50 27.56 4.59
CA LYS A 64 7.18 28.41 5.59
C LYS A 64 6.33 28.61 6.84
N VAL A 65 5.00 28.60 6.71
CA VAL A 65 4.08 28.66 7.85
C VAL A 65 4.16 27.34 8.62
N LEU A 66 4.05 26.19 7.93
CA LEU A 66 4.16 24.88 8.55
C LEU A 66 5.48 24.69 9.31
N TYR A 67 6.62 25.13 8.74
CA TYR A 67 7.90 25.10 9.43
C TYR A 67 7.91 25.95 10.70
N ALA A 68 7.32 27.16 10.68
CA ALA A 68 7.22 28.00 11.86
C ALA A 68 6.36 27.36 12.95
N LEU A 69 5.22 26.74 12.59
CA LEU A 69 4.36 26.03 13.54
C LEU A 69 5.03 24.78 14.11
N TYR A 70 5.79 24.05 13.28
CA TYR A 70 6.59 22.93 13.75
C TYR A 70 7.62 23.37 14.78
N LEU A 71 8.39 24.44 14.53
CA LEU A 71 9.36 24.95 15.50
C LEU A 71 8.71 25.40 16.81
N ALA A 72 7.52 26.01 16.72
CA ALA A 72 6.74 26.42 17.89
C ALA A 72 6.22 25.24 18.72
N THR A 73 6.03 24.06 18.11
CA THR A 73 5.46 22.87 18.76
C THR A 73 6.52 21.82 19.14
N ALA A 74 7.67 21.81 18.47
CA ALA A 74 8.72 20.82 18.66
C ALA A 74 9.37 20.85 20.05
N SER A 75 9.32 21.99 20.75
CA SER A 75 9.85 22.17 22.10
C SER A 75 8.86 21.84 23.22
N ILE A 76 7.68 21.32 22.90
CA ILE A 76 6.65 21.01 23.90
C ILE A 76 7.16 19.97 24.91
N SER A 77 6.96 20.25 26.20
CA SER A 77 7.20 19.29 27.27
C SER A 77 6.04 18.28 27.32
N TRP A 78 6.17 17.18 26.58
CA TRP A 78 5.14 16.12 26.50
C TRP A 78 4.67 15.58 27.85
N ARG A 79 5.54 15.58 28.87
CA ARG A 79 5.22 15.09 30.23
C ARG A 79 4.30 16.03 31.00
N SER A 80 4.34 17.33 30.71
CA SER A 80 3.59 18.37 31.43
C SER A 80 2.60 19.10 30.55
N ALA A 81 2.50 18.74 29.27
CA ALA A 81 1.54 19.30 28.35
C ALA A 81 0.11 18.93 28.79
N SER A 82 -0.82 19.89 28.69
CA SER A 82 -2.23 19.56 28.75
C SER A 82 -2.61 18.65 27.58
N VAL A 83 -3.68 17.87 27.75
CA VAL A 83 -4.24 17.00 26.70
C VAL A 83 -4.46 17.78 25.40
N ASP A 84 -5.08 18.95 25.49
CA ASP A 84 -5.36 19.83 24.35
C ASP A 84 -4.07 20.29 23.63
N ASN A 85 -3.04 20.71 24.38
CA ASN A 85 -1.77 21.11 23.79
C ASN A 85 -1.04 19.92 23.15
N ALA A 86 -1.11 18.72 23.74
CA ALA A 86 -0.52 17.51 23.17
C ALA A 86 -1.19 17.12 21.86
N ILE A 87 -2.53 17.22 21.76
CA ILE A 87 -3.29 16.98 20.53
C ILE A 87 -2.87 17.99 19.45
N LYS A 88 -2.87 19.28 19.78
CA LYS A 88 -2.53 20.35 18.84
C LYS A 88 -1.10 20.24 18.33
N ALA A 89 -0.14 20.11 19.24
CA ALA A 89 1.27 20.00 18.89
C ALA A 89 1.56 18.73 18.08
N SER A 90 1.04 17.57 18.51
CA SER A 90 1.28 16.32 17.78
C SER A 90 0.71 16.35 16.36
N SER A 91 -0.47 16.94 16.15
CA SER A 91 -1.09 17.04 14.82
C SER A 91 -0.24 17.85 13.84
N VAL A 92 0.30 18.99 14.28
CA VAL A 92 1.21 19.81 13.46
C VAL A 92 2.53 19.09 13.19
N ILE A 93 3.09 18.44 14.22
CA ILE A 93 4.37 17.74 14.11
C ILE A 93 4.31 16.62 13.09
N ILE A 94 3.25 15.80 13.07
CA ILE A 94 3.17 14.63 12.18
C ILE A 94 2.92 14.99 10.71
N ILE A 95 2.36 16.16 10.42
CA ILE A 95 2.20 16.63 9.03
C ILE A 95 3.54 16.94 8.40
N LEU A 96 4.43 17.62 9.15
CA LEU A 96 5.74 17.97 8.63
C LEU A 96 6.75 16.82 8.79
N ASN A 97 6.72 16.15 9.94
CA ASN A 97 7.60 15.05 10.29
C ASN A 97 6.77 13.80 10.64
N PRO A 98 6.22 13.10 9.63
CA PRO A 98 5.44 11.87 9.79
C PRO A 98 6.19 10.75 10.54
N ALA A 99 7.53 10.81 10.58
CA ALA A 99 8.35 9.83 11.29
C ALA A 99 8.62 10.18 12.77
N HIS A 100 8.01 11.26 13.30
CA HIS A 100 8.28 11.75 14.64
C HIS A 100 7.68 10.84 15.74
N GLN A 101 8.44 9.82 16.14
CA GLN A 101 8.00 8.77 17.07
C GLN A 101 7.40 9.29 18.38
N THR A 102 7.99 10.31 19.00
CA THR A 102 7.46 10.88 20.25
C THR A 102 6.06 11.46 20.07
N ALA A 103 5.78 12.05 18.91
CA ALA A 103 4.46 12.62 18.62
C ALA A 103 3.46 11.49 18.35
N LEU A 104 3.83 10.49 17.54
CA LEU A 104 2.98 9.32 17.29
C LEU A 104 2.67 8.56 18.59
N ASN A 105 3.66 8.35 19.47
CA ASN A 105 3.45 7.69 20.76
C ASN A 105 2.58 8.52 21.70
N ALA A 106 2.72 9.85 21.70
CA ALA A 106 1.79 10.72 22.42
C ALA A 106 0.35 10.55 21.91
N ARG A 107 0.15 10.47 20.58
CA ARG A 107 -1.17 10.19 19.98
C ARG A 107 -1.70 8.81 20.37
N LYS A 108 -0.88 7.76 20.35
CA LYS A 108 -1.28 6.43 20.86
C LYS A 108 -1.74 6.51 22.31
N SER A 109 -0.99 7.20 23.17
CA SER A 109 -1.36 7.40 24.58
C SER A 109 -2.68 8.15 24.72
N LEU A 110 -2.89 9.20 23.94
CA LEU A 110 -4.14 9.98 23.93
C LEU A 110 -5.33 9.14 23.47
N ILE A 111 -5.15 8.27 22.47
CA ILE A 111 -6.17 7.31 22.02
C ILE A 111 -6.48 6.29 23.13
N THR A 112 -5.47 5.67 23.73
CA THR A 112 -5.67 4.70 24.84
C THR A 112 -6.36 5.34 26.05
N GLN A 113 -6.14 6.63 26.30
CA GLN A 113 -6.79 7.38 27.37
C GLN A 113 -8.18 7.92 27.01
N GLY A 114 -8.65 7.71 25.78
CA GLY A 114 -9.96 8.19 25.32
C GLY A 114 -10.03 9.69 25.00
N HIS A 115 -8.87 10.35 24.84
CA HIS A 115 -8.77 11.77 24.47
C HIS A 115 -8.73 12.00 22.96
N LEU A 116 -8.39 10.98 22.18
CA LEU A 116 -8.45 10.99 20.72
C LEU A 116 -9.27 9.80 20.22
N ASP A 117 -10.08 10.06 19.22
CA ASP A 117 -10.87 9.04 18.52
C ASP A 117 -9.99 8.35 17.47
N PRO A 118 -9.78 7.02 17.55
CA PRO A 118 -8.97 6.31 16.57
C PRO A 118 -9.56 6.32 15.16
N GLU A 119 -10.87 6.48 14.98
CA GLU A 119 -11.46 6.60 13.64
C GLU A 119 -11.07 7.94 13.00
N LYS A 120 -11.12 9.04 13.76
CA LYS A 120 -10.62 10.34 13.29
C LYS A 120 -9.11 10.33 13.07
N GLU A 121 -8.38 9.55 13.85
CA GLU A 121 -6.94 9.33 13.61
C GLU A 121 -6.69 8.69 12.25
N LEU A 122 -7.48 7.68 11.86
CA LEU A 122 -7.36 7.08 10.51
C LEU A 122 -7.64 8.10 9.41
N VAL A 123 -8.60 9.01 9.59
CA VAL A 123 -8.87 10.09 8.63
C VAL A 123 -7.66 11.02 8.51
N LEU A 124 -7.07 11.45 9.64
CA LEU A 124 -5.87 12.29 9.62
C LEU A 124 -4.70 11.60 8.92
N LEU A 125 -4.45 10.32 9.22
CA LEU A 125 -3.37 9.55 8.59
C LEU A 125 -3.61 9.38 7.08
N GLU A 126 -4.87 9.24 6.67
CA GLU A 126 -5.24 9.21 5.25
C GLU A 126 -4.98 10.55 4.57
N LEU A 127 -5.42 11.66 5.16
CA LEU A 127 -5.14 13.01 4.64
C LEU A 127 -3.63 13.21 4.44
N ILE A 128 -2.84 12.85 5.45
CA ILE A 128 -1.37 12.98 5.42
C ILE A 128 -0.74 12.07 4.35
N ALA A 129 -1.17 10.82 4.25
CA ALA A 129 -0.65 9.87 3.27
C ALA A 129 -0.98 10.26 1.82
N ARG A 130 -2.18 10.80 1.56
CA ARG A 130 -2.59 11.28 0.24
C ARG A 130 -1.94 12.62 -0.13
N GLY A 131 -1.83 13.53 0.83
CA GLY A 131 -1.37 14.90 0.61
C GLY A 131 0.14 15.07 0.43
N SER A 132 0.95 14.07 0.81
CA SER A 132 2.42 14.15 0.69
C SER A 132 3.05 12.78 0.41
N PRO A 133 3.75 12.62 -0.72
CA PRO A 133 4.52 11.40 -1.03
C PRO A 133 5.55 11.06 0.05
N GLU A 134 6.14 12.07 0.70
CA GLU A 134 7.12 11.85 1.76
C GLU A 134 6.51 11.21 3.01
N CYS A 135 5.23 11.46 3.26
CA CYS A 135 4.49 10.83 4.34
C CYS A 135 4.12 9.38 4.01
N ALA A 136 3.64 9.12 2.78
CA ALA A 136 3.33 7.76 2.33
C ALA A 136 4.56 6.84 2.28
N LYS A 137 5.78 7.40 2.26
CA LYS A 137 7.05 6.66 2.34
C LYS A 137 7.48 6.32 3.77
N GLN A 138 6.80 6.79 4.81
CA GLN A 138 7.17 6.47 6.18
C GLN A 138 6.52 5.18 6.65
N SER A 139 7.31 4.13 6.87
CA SER A 139 6.82 2.86 7.44
C SER A 139 6.02 3.06 8.73
N VAL A 140 6.48 3.96 9.60
CA VAL A 140 5.86 4.20 10.91
C VAL A 140 4.45 4.77 10.85
N ILE A 141 4.08 5.46 9.75
CA ILE A 141 2.70 5.93 9.53
C ILE A 141 1.79 4.74 9.25
N TRP A 142 2.22 3.82 8.40
CA TRP A 142 1.47 2.58 8.12
C TRP A 142 1.38 1.70 9.36
N ASP A 143 2.44 1.61 10.17
CA ASP A 143 2.42 0.88 11.44
C ASP A 143 1.44 1.49 12.44
N HIS A 144 1.41 2.82 12.54
CA HIS A 144 0.46 3.53 13.38
C HIS A 144 -0.97 3.34 12.88
N ARG A 145 -1.18 3.31 11.56
CA ARG A 145 -2.47 3.00 10.94
C ARG A 145 -2.95 1.58 11.28
N ARG A 146 -2.08 0.57 11.16
CA ARG A 146 -2.35 -0.82 11.59
C ARG A 146 -2.76 -0.88 13.06
N TRP A 147 -2.04 -0.17 13.92
CA TRP A 147 -2.35 -0.10 15.34
C TRP A 147 -3.72 0.53 15.61
N CYS A 148 -4.08 1.61 14.90
CA CYS A 148 -5.40 2.24 15.01
C CYS A 148 -6.53 1.28 14.61
N LEU A 149 -6.35 0.51 13.53
CA LEU A 149 -7.31 -0.53 13.13
C LEU A 149 -7.52 -1.57 14.24
N SER A 150 -6.46 -1.98 14.93
CA SER A 150 -6.57 -2.89 16.08
C SER A 150 -7.31 -2.25 17.27
N GLN A 151 -7.20 -0.92 17.47
CA GLN A 151 -7.96 -0.24 18.52
C GLN A 151 -9.46 -0.14 18.18
N ILE A 152 -9.81 0.06 16.91
CA ILE A 152 -11.20 0.21 16.47
C ILE A 152 -11.92 -1.14 16.43
N PHE A 153 -11.29 -2.14 15.81
CA PHE A 153 -11.95 -3.40 15.47
C PHE A 153 -11.63 -4.54 16.46
N GLY A 154 -10.67 -4.34 17.36
CA GLY A 154 -10.13 -5.40 18.20
C GLY A 154 -9.32 -6.42 17.39
N LEU A 155 -8.72 -7.37 18.09
CA LEU A 155 -7.94 -8.46 17.50
C LEU A 155 -8.85 -9.63 17.11
N MET A 156 -8.46 -10.40 16.09
CA MET A 156 -9.20 -11.59 15.66
C MET A 156 -9.27 -12.67 16.74
N GLY A 157 -8.20 -12.85 17.52
CA GLY A 157 -8.10 -13.93 18.50
C GLY A 157 -7.84 -15.29 17.84
N ALA A 158 -8.16 -16.38 18.53
CA ALA A 158 -7.83 -17.73 18.08
C ALA A 158 -8.42 -18.06 16.69
N CYS A 159 -7.56 -18.44 15.75
CA CYS A 159 -7.91 -18.83 14.39
C CYS A 159 -7.63 -20.33 14.19
N GLN A 160 -8.56 -21.06 13.60
CA GLN A 160 -8.39 -22.49 13.27
C GLN A 160 -7.81 -22.65 11.86
N THR A 161 -6.55 -22.26 11.65
CA THR A 161 -5.82 -22.67 10.45
C THR A 161 -4.92 -23.87 10.76
N THR A 162 -5.07 -24.93 9.99
CA THR A 162 -4.34 -26.20 10.22
C THR A 162 -3.01 -26.26 9.48
N GLN A 163 -2.75 -25.35 8.51
CA GLN A 163 -1.49 -25.30 7.78
C GLN A 163 -1.09 -23.87 7.40
N PRO A 164 0.19 -23.49 7.62
CA PRO A 164 0.73 -22.23 7.13
C PRO A 164 0.84 -22.27 5.61
N LEU A 165 0.37 -21.21 4.95
CA LEU A 165 0.62 -20.99 3.53
C LEU A 165 1.89 -20.14 3.40
N GLN A 166 2.86 -20.62 2.62
CA GLN A 166 4.11 -19.88 2.41
C GLN A 166 3.81 -18.48 1.88
N PHE A 167 4.51 -17.46 2.40
CA PHE A 167 4.35 -16.04 2.09
C PHE A 167 3.08 -15.36 2.63
N TRP A 168 2.27 -16.04 3.44
CA TRP A 168 1.11 -15.49 4.11
C TRP A 168 1.21 -15.69 5.63
N GLY A 169 0.42 -14.92 6.38
CA GLY A 169 0.43 -14.96 7.85
C GLY A 169 0.29 -16.36 8.44
N SER A 170 1.09 -16.67 9.45
CA SER A 170 0.96 -17.87 10.28
C SER A 170 -0.30 -17.84 11.14
N SER A 171 -0.70 -19.01 11.67
CA SER A 171 -1.84 -19.13 12.59
C SER A 171 -1.70 -18.24 13.82
N GLU A 172 -0.47 -18.03 14.31
CA GLU A 172 -0.14 -17.14 15.42
C GLU A 172 -0.26 -15.67 15.05
N GLU A 173 0.27 -15.27 13.87
CA GLU A 173 0.18 -13.89 13.38
C GLU A 173 -1.26 -13.47 13.11
N MET A 174 -2.08 -14.39 12.57
CA MET A 174 -3.50 -14.15 12.31
C MET A 174 -4.28 -13.71 13.55
N GLN A 175 -3.89 -14.19 14.74
CA GLN A 175 -4.58 -13.83 15.99
C GLN A 175 -4.38 -12.37 16.37
N LEU A 176 -3.29 -11.77 15.89
CA LEU A 176 -2.90 -10.39 16.14
C LEU A 176 -3.44 -9.43 15.06
N TYR A 177 -4.09 -9.94 14.02
CA TYR A 177 -4.70 -9.09 13.01
C TYR A 177 -5.98 -8.42 13.52
N PRO A 178 -6.26 -7.19 13.07
CA PRO A 178 -7.50 -6.51 13.40
C PRO A 178 -8.71 -7.19 12.74
N LYS A 179 -9.84 -7.25 13.44
CA LYS A 179 -11.10 -7.85 12.94
C LYS A 179 -11.90 -6.89 12.03
N ILE A 180 -11.24 -6.39 10.99
CA ILE A 180 -11.77 -5.37 10.08
C ILE A 180 -12.97 -5.93 9.27
N GLY A 181 -13.97 -5.10 8.99
CA GLY A 181 -15.11 -5.46 8.11
C GLY A 181 -14.81 -5.23 6.61
N PRO A 182 -15.55 -5.87 5.69
CA PRO A 182 -15.35 -5.75 4.23
C PRO A 182 -15.31 -4.30 3.72
N THR A 183 -16.23 -3.45 4.16
CA THR A 183 -16.28 -2.03 3.76
C THR A 183 -15.02 -1.27 4.19
N ALA A 184 -14.50 -1.52 5.39
CA ALA A 184 -13.28 -0.86 5.87
C ALA A 184 -12.05 -1.38 5.12
N VAL A 185 -11.96 -2.69 4.85
CA VAL A 185 -10.92 -3.27 3.98
C VAL A 185 -10.88 -2.58 2.62
N GLN A 186 -12.03 -2.38 1.97
CA GLN A 186 -12.08 -1.71 0.67
C GLN A 186 -11.56 -0.27 0.73
N ARG A 187 -11.84 0.47 1.81
CA ARG A 187 -11.28 1.82 2.02
C ARG A 187 -9.75 1.79 2.16
N GLU A 188 -9.22 0.83 2.91
CA GLU A 188 -7.78 0.65 3.07
C GLU A 188 -7.09 0.30 1.74
N LEU A 189 -7.69 -0.58 0.92
CA LEU A 189 -7.19 -0.92 -0.41
C LEU A 189 -7.25 0.28 -1.38
N ALA A 190 -8.29 1.10 -1.30
CA ALA A 190 -8.39 2.33 -2.08
C ALA A 190 -7.29 3.35 -1.72
N LEU A 191 -6.94 3.46 -0.43
CA LEU A 191 -5.82 4.29 0.02
C LEU A 191 -4.47 3.78 -0.51
N VAL A 192 -4.25 2.45 -0.46
CA VAL A 192 -3.06 1.84 -1.07
C VAL A 192 -2.98 2.21 -2.54
N GLN A 193 -4.07 1.99 -3.29
CA GLN A 193 -4.09 2.27 -4.72
C GLN A 193 -3.68 3.72 -4.99
N HIS A 194 -4.34 4.67 -4.32
CA HIS A 194 -4.03 6.08 -4.49
C HIS A 194 -2.55 6.38 -4.20
N THR A 195 -2.01 5.91 -3.07
CA THR A 195 -0.61 6.17 -2.70
C THR A 195 0.40 5.50 -3.64
N CYS A 196 0.06 4.37 -4.25
CA CYS A 196 0.87 3.74 -5.30
C CYS A 196 0.79 4.48 -6.64
N GLU A 197 -0.33 5.15 -6.96
CA GLU A 197 -0.48 5.99 -8.16
C GLU A 197 0.33 7.29 -8.00
N THR A 198 0.26 7.91 -6.82
CA THR A 198 1.01 9.14 -6.52
C THR A 198 2.53 8.89 -6.46
N TYR A 199 2.95 7.76 -5.90
CA TYR A 199 4.36 7.39 -5.81
C TYR A 199 4.59 5.98 -6.36
N PRO A 200 5.00 5.86 -7.63
CA PRO A 200 5.25 4.57 -8.25
C PRO A 200 6.24 3.73 -7.44
N ARG A 201 5.93 2.44 -7.27
CA ARG A 201 6.71 1.47 -6.48
C ARG A 201 6.81 1.83 -4.99
N ASN A 202 5.78 2.44 -4.41
CA ASN A 202 5.71 2.65 -2.96
C ASN A 202 5.73 1.30 -2.22
N TYR A 203 6.93 0.91 -1.76
CA TYR A 203 7.13 -0.36 -1.06
C TYR A 203 6.30 -0.45 0.23
N HIS A 204 6.12 0.66 0.94
CA HIS A 204 5.36 0.68 2.18
C HIS A 204 3.85 0.52 1.93
N SER A 205 3.31 1.15 0.89
CA SER A 205 1.92 0.92 0.47
C SER A 205 1.70 -0.53 0.02
N TRP A 206 2.62 -1.11 -0.76
CA TRP A 206 2.52 -2.52 -1.16
C TRP A 206 2.67 -3.50 0.02
N THR A 207 3.48 -3.16 1.02
CA THR A 207 3.58 -3.95 2.26
C THR A 207 2.29 -3.85 3.07
N TYR A 208 1.69 -2.66 3.16
CA TYR A 208 0.41 -2.46 3.82
C TYR A 208 -0.73 -3.18 3.09
N TRP A 209 -0.73 -3.16 1.75
CA TRP A 209 -1.64 -3.95 0.93
C TRP A 209 -1.59 -5.43 1.29
N HIS A 210 -0.38 -5.99 1.39
CA HIS A 210 -0.18 -7.40 1.75
C HIS A 210 -0.79 -7.70 3.12
N PHE A 211 -0.54 -6.84 4.10
CA PHE A 211 -1.18 -6.93 5.42
C PHE A 211 -2.72 -6.91 5.34
N ILE A 212 -3.32 -6.07 4.49
CA ILE A 212 -4.78 -6.03 4.33
C ILE A 212 -5.31 -7.32 3.69
N ILE A 213 -4.59 -7.92 2.75
CA ILE A 213 -4.97 -9.22 2.19
C ILE A 213 -4.77 -10.37 3.19
N ASP A 214 -3.74 -10.31 4.03
CA ASP A 214 -3.58 -11.21 5.19
C ASP A 214 -4.81 -11.13 6.12
N VAL A 215 -5.30 -9.92 6.40
CA VAL A 215 -6.54 -9.72 7.18
C VAL A 215 -7.75 -10.35 6.47
N CYS A 216 -7.87 -10.21 5.14
CA CYS A 216 -8.93 -10.88 4.38
C CYS A 216 -8.82 -12.41 4.49
N TYR A 217 -7.62 -12.96 4.28
CA TYR A 217 -7.38 -14.39 4.34
C TYR A 217 -7.66 -14.97 5.74
N ALA A 218 -7.18 -14.30 6.79
CA ALA A 218 -7.48 -14.66 8.16
C ALA A 218 -8.98 -14.58 8.46
N SER A 219 -9.68 -13.58 7.91
CA SER A 219 -11.14 -13.45 8.05
C SER A 219 -11.88 -14.60 7.38
N VAL A 220 -11.44 -15.02 6.18
CA VAL A 220 -11.99 -16.18 5.46
C VAL A 220 -11.81 -17.47 6.27
N CYS A 221 -10.66 -17.66 6.90
CA CYS A 221 -10.36 -18.83 7.71
C CYS A 221 -11.05 -18.85 9.07
N SER A 222 -11.39 -17.69 9.64
CA SER A 222 -11.90 -17.58 11.02
C SER A 222 -13.42 -17.43 11.11
N THR A 223 -14.11 -17.14 10.00
CA THR A 223 -15.55 -16.86 10.02
C THR A 223 -16.37 -18.12 9.71
N ASP A 224 -17.33 -18.44 10.58
CA ASP A 224 -18.35 -19.48 10.31
C ASP A 224 -19.52 -18.95 9.45
N ASN A 225 -19.60 -17.63 9.29
CA ASN A 225 -20.63 -16.99 8.47
C ASN A 225 -20.25 -17.08 6.98
N SER A 226 -20.96 -17.92 6.23
CA SER A 226 -20.73 -18.15 4.80
C SER A 226 -20.88 -16.88 3.96
N ALA A 227 -21.87 -16.02 4.22
CA ALA A 227 -22.03 -14.77 3.47
C ALA A 227 -20.83 -13.84 3.67
N ARG A 228 -20.38 -13.67 4.92
CA ARG A 228 -19.21 -12.84 5.23
C ARG A 228 -17.91 -13.44 4.66
N GLN A 229 -17.79 -14.76 4.67
CA GLN A 229 -16.68 -15.46 4.02
C GLN A 229 -16.63 -15.14 2.53
N GLN A 230 -17.78 -15.20 1.85
CA GLN A 230 -17.89 -14.88 0.42
C GLN A 230 -17.57 -13.42 0.11
N GLU A 231 -17.90 -12.47 0.99
CA GLU A 231 -17.52 -11.07 0.83
C GLU A 231 -15.99 -10.89 0.81
N PHE A 232 -15.26 -11.50 1.75
CA PHE A 232 -13.80 -11.42 1.78
C PHE A 232 -13.14 -12.14 0.61
N LEU A 233 -13.66 -13.32 0.22
CA LEU A 233 -13.21 -14.01 -1.00
C LEU A 233 -13.41 -13.13 -2.24
N GLY A 234 -14.57 -12.48 -2.34
CA GLY A 234 -14.87 -11.53 -3.41
C GLY A 234 -13.88 -10.37 -3.47
N ILE A 235 -13.45 -9.85 -2.33
CA ILE A 235 -12.41 -8.81 -2.26
C ILE A 235 -11.06 -9.34 -2.78
N ILE A 236 -10.59 -10.51 -2.33
CA ILE A 236 -9.31 -11.08 -2.78
C ILE A 236 -9.32 -11.30 -4.30
N VAL A 237 -10.43 -11.82 -4.84
CA VAL A 237 -10.61 -12.04 -6.28
C VAL A 237 -10.64 -10.73 -7.06
N ALA A 238 -11.36 -9.71 -6.56
CA ALA A 238 -11.39 -8.39 -7.17
C ALA A 238 -9.97 -7.77 -7.19
N GLU A 239 -9.22 -7.90 -6.10
CA GLU A 239 -7.86 -7.40 -6.00
C GLU A 239 -6.88 -8.12 -6.93
N CYS A 240 -7.02 -9.43 -7.12
CA CYS A 240 -6.24 -10.16 -8.12
C CYS A 240 -6.49 -9.62 -9.54
N LYS A 241 -7.75 -9.34 -9.90
CA LYS A 241 -8.10 -8.74 -11.20
C LYS A 241 -7.54 -7.32 -11.34
N ARG A 242 -7.65 -6.52 -10.26
CA ARG A 242 -7.12 -5.15 -10.22
C ARG A 242 -5.61 -5.13 -10.36
N LEU A 243 -4.89 -6.01 -9.65
CA LEU A 243 -3.43 -6.15 -9.76
C LEU A 243 -3.00 -6.55 -11.17
N ARG A 244 -3.72 -7.46 -11.82
CA ARG A 244 -3.46 -7.80 -13.22
C ARG A 244 -3.54 -6.57 -14.11
N HIS A 245 -4.63 -5.81 -14.02
CA HIS A 245 -4.80 -4.57 -14.78
C HIS A 245 -3.73 -3.52 -14.44
N TRP A 246 -3.37 -3.40 -13.16
CA TRP A 246 -2.31 -2.50 -12.72
C TRP A 246 -0.98 -2.83 -13.39
N VAL A 247 -0.61 -4.11 -13.44
CA VAL A 247 0.64 -4.59 -14.05
C VAL A 247 0.68 -4.30 -15.55
N GLU A 248 -0.45 -4.38 -16.25
CA GLU A 248 -0.57 -4.01 -17.67
C GLU A 248 -0.26 -2.52 -17.90
N GLN A 249 -0.63 -1.65 -16.95
CA GLN A 249 -0.38 -0.20 -17.01
C GLN A 249 0.98 0.21 -16.43
N HIS A 250 1.53 -0.59 -15.52
CA HIS A 250 2.75 -0.29 -14.76
C HIS A 250 3.78 -1.41 -14.91
N VAL A 251 4.19 -1.68 -16.16
CA VAL A 251 5.11 -2.78 -16.52
C VAL A 251 6.49 -2.75 -15.86
N SER A 252 6.83 -1.69 -15.11
CA SER A 252 8.05 -1.59 -14.31
C SER A 252 7.85 -1.78 -12.80
N ASP A 253 6.61 -2.03 -12.34
CA ASP A 253 6.29 -2.23 -10.92
C ASP A 253 6.42 -3.72 -10.55
N TYR A 254 7.64 -4.11 -10.21
CA TYR A 254 7.92 -5.48 -9.74
C TYR A 254 7.15 -5.83 -8.46
N SER A 255 6.89 -4.87 -7.58
CA SER A 255 6.13 -5.11 -6.34
C SER A 255 4.70 -5.56 -6.67
N ALA A 256 4.03 -4.87 -7.60
CA ALA A 256 2.69 -5.26 -8.05
C ALA A 256 2.68 -6.66 -8.68
N MET A 257 3.69 -6.99 -9.50
CA MET A 257 3.83 -8.32 -10.11
C MET A 257 4.05 -9.42 -9.06
N HIS A 258 4.86 -9.14 -8.05
CA HIS A 258 5.06 -10.05 -6.93
C HIS A 258 3.76 -10.29 -6.17
N GLN A 259 3.04 -9.21 -5.81
CA GLN A 259 1.75 -9.33 -5.13
C GLN A 259 0.71 -10.08 -5.97
N LEU A 260 0.67 -9.85 -7.28
CA LEU A 260 -0.22 -10.58 -8.20
C LEU A 260 0.05 -12.08 -8.14
N SER A 261 1.31 -12.50 -8.27
CA SER A 261 1.68 -13.91 -8.18
C SER A 261 1.33 -14.53 -6.83
N GLN A 262 1.59 -13.83 -5.72
CA GLN A 262 1.25 -14.33 -4.38
C GLN A 262 -0.27 -14.47 -4.19
N THR A 263 -1.04 -13.46 -4.61
CA THR A 263 -2.52 -13.48 -4.53
C THR A 263 -3.09 -14.65 -5.31
N HIS A 264 -2.50 -14.94 -6.46
CA HIS A 264 -2.94 -16.04 -7.29
C HIS A 264 -2.64 -17.40 -6.64
N ASN A 265 -1.48 -17.57 -6.02
CA ASN A 265 -1.17 -18.76 -5.21
C ASN A 265 -2.13 -18.91 -4.02
N LEU A 266 -2.53 -17.80 -3.40
CA LEU A 266 -3.54 -17.80 -2.34
C LEU A 266 -4.91 -18.25 -2.85
N LEU A 267 -5.35 -17.75 -4.00
CA LEU A 267 -6.62 -18.17 -4.62
C LEU A 267 -6.59 -19.65 -5.00
N ASP A 268 -5.49 -20.15 -5.55
CA ASP A 268 -5.30 -21.57 -5.83
C ASP A 268 -5.39 -22.40 -4.54
N HIS A 269 -4.72 -21.97 -3.47
CA HIS A 269 -4.82 -22.63 -2.16
C HIS A 269 -6.26 -22.66 -1.63
N LEU A 270 -6.97 -21.54 -1.64
CA LEU A 270 -8.36 -21.46 -1.19
C LEU A 270 -9.30 -22.33 -2.03
N LYS A 271 -9.03 -22.45 -3.33
CA LYS A 271 -9.75 -23.36 -4.23
C LYS A 271 -9.50 -24.83 -3.90
N THR A 272 -8.24 -25.23 -3.64
CA THR A 272 -7.93 -26.61 -3.24
C THR A 272 -8.59 -27.02 -1.92
N ARG A 273 -8.84 -26.06 -1.02
CA ARG A 273 -9.58 -26.26 0.23
C ARG A 273 -11.11 -26.28 0.06
N GLY A 274 -11.62 -26.10 -1.16
CA GLY A 274 -13.05 -26.03 -1.44
C GLY A 274 -13.74 -24.77 -0.91
N MET A 275 -12.98 -23.73 -0.57
CA MET A 275 -13.51 -22.46 -0.05
C MET A 275 -13.95 -21.52 -1.17
N LEU A 276 -13.38 -21.68 -2.36
CA LEU A 276 -13.74 -20.93 -3.57
C LEU A 276 -14.65 -21.78 -4.47
N THR A 277 -15.87 -21.30 -4.74
CA THR A 277 -16.81 -21.95 -5.66
C THR A 277 -16.60 -21.49 -7.10
N SER A 278 -16.92 -22.35 -8.07
CA SER A 278 -16.77 -22.09 -9.51
C SER A 278 -17.47 -20.83 -10.02
N ASP A 279 -18.51 -20.33 -9.33
CA ASP A 279 -19.24 -19.13 -9.77
C ASP A 279 -18.46 -17.82 -9.56
N ILE A 280 -17.41 -17.85 -8.71
CA ILE A 280 -16.48 -16.73 -8.50
C ILE A 280 -15.23 -16.89 -9.39
N ASP A 281 -15.08 -18.04 -10.06
CA ASP A 281 -13.97 -18.34 -10.98
C ASP A 281 -14.07 -17.44 -12.23
N GLY A 282 -13.45 -16.26 -12.16
CA GLY A 282 -12.54 -15.96 -13.26
C GLY A 282 -11.50 -17.07 -13.24
N VAL A 283 -11.29 -17.80 -14.33
CA VAL A 283 -10.30 -18.89 -14.33
C VAL A 283 -8.96 -18.27 -13.91
N PHE A 284 -8.49 -18.62 -12.72
CA PHE A 284 -7.19 -18.25 -12.18
C PHE A 284 -6.43 -19.56 -12.16
N THR A 285 -5.70 -19.86 -13.23
CA THR A 285 -4.75 -20.99 -13.28
C THR A 285 -3.33 -20.46 -13.42
N SER A 286 -2.33 -21.22 -12.95
CA SER A 286 -0.91 -20.84 -13.11
C SER A 286 -0.55 -20.53 -14.57
N SER A 287 -1.15 -21.26 -15.53
CA SER A 287 -1.02 -21.01 -16.96
C SER A 287 -1.40 -19.58 -17.37
N ILE A 288 -2.40 -18.97 -16.73
CA ILE A 288 -2.87 -17.63 -17.06
C ILE A 288 -1.87 -16.56 -16.62
N LEU A 289 -1.18 -16.73 -15.49
CA LEU A 289 -0.11 -15.83 -15.09
C LEU A 289 1.07 -15.86 -16.05
N ILE A 290 1.41 -17.06 -16.54
CA ILE A 290 2.52 -17.24 -17.48
C ILE A 290 2.19 -16.62 -18.82
N ASP A 291 1.00 -16.90 -19.36
CA ASP A 291 0.55 -16.30 -20.61
C ASP A 291 0.50 -14.77 -20.51
N HIS A 292 0.02 -14.25 -19.38
CA HIS A 292 0.03 -12.82 -19.10
C HIS A 292 1.46 -12.24 -19.05
N ALA A 293 2.35 -12.84 -18.27
CA ALA A 293 3.75 -12.42 -18.16
C ALA A 293 4.46 -12.48 -19.52
N LEU A 294 4.24 -13.53 -20.30
CA LEU A 294 4.80 -13.69 -21.65
C LEU A 294 4.28 -12.63 -22.61
N SER A 295 2.97 -12.37 -22.61
CA SER A 295 2.37 -11.33 -23.46
C SER A 295 3.02 -9.98 -23.21
N LEU A 296 3.12 -9.57 -21.94
CA LEU A 296 3.75 -8.31 -21.57
C LEU A 296 5.25 -8.31 -21.91
N LEU A 297 5.96 -9.40 -21.66
CA LEU A 297 7.38 -9.49 -21.93
C LEU A 297 7.71 -9.41 -23.43
N ILE A 298 6.87 -10.00 -24.28
CA ILE A 298 7.00 -9.89 -25.74
C ILE A 298 6.78 -8.45 -26.19
N SER A 299 5.81 -7.74 -25.60
CA SER A 299 5.53 -6.34 -25.91
C SER A 299 6.59 -5.38 -25.37
N TYR A 300 7.19 -5.69 -24.21
CA TYR A 300 8.09 -4.78 -23.48
C TYR A 300 9.37 -5.49 -22.97
N PRO A 301 10.19 -6.08 -23.87
CA PRO A 301 11.29 -6.98 -23.50
C PRO A 301 12.47 -6.29 -22.78
N SER A 302 12.53 -4.97 -22.79
CA SER A 302 13.56 -4.16 -22.10
C SER A 302 13.33 -4.03 -20.59
N HIS A 303 12.15 -4.39 -20.08
CA HIS A 303 11.81 -4.23 -18.68
C HIS A 303 12.20 -5.46 -17.86
N GLU A 304 13.25 -5.33 -17.04
CA GLU A 304 13.73 -6.40 -16.15
C GLU A 304 12.64 -6.95 -15.22
N SER A 305 11.74 -6.10 -14.73
CA SER A 305 10.59 -6.49 -13.90
C SER A 305 9.73 -7.59 -14.54
N LEU A 306 9.51 -7.54 -15.86
CA LEU A 306 8.71 -8.53 -16.57
C LEU A 306 9.45 -9.87 -16.70
N TRP A 307 10.77 -9.85 -16.85
CA TRP A 307 11.57 -11.06 -16.78
C TRP A 307 11.46 -11.70 -15.40
N MET A 308 11.52 -10.90 -14.33
CA MET A 308 11.35 -11.40 -12.96
C MET A 308 9.92 -11.90 -12.69
N TYR A 309 8.91 -11.23 -13.25
CA TYR A 309 7.53 -11.69 -13.17
C TYR A 309 7.34 -13.06 -13.80
N LEU A 310 7.88 -13.27 -15.01
CA LEU A 310 7.85 -14.57 -15.66
C LEU A 310 8.59 -15.63 -14.84
N ARG A 311 9.74 -15.29 -14.23
CA ARG A 311 10.46 -16.23 -13.34
C ARG A 311 9.58 -16.72 -12.19
N ILE A 312 8.87 -15.81 -11.53
CA ILE A 312 7.98 -16.15 -10.42
C ILE A 312 6.82 -17.02 -10.92
N ALA A 313 6.21 -16.66 -12.05
CA ALA A 313 5.10 -17.40 -12.63
C ALA A 313 5.47 -18.86 -13.00
N LEU A 314 6.74 -19.10 -13.34
CA LEU A 314 7.27 -20.42 -13.70
C LEU A 314 7.65 -21.31 -12.52
N LEU A 315 7.69 -20.80 -11.28
CA LEU A 315 8.22 -21.58 -10.15
C LEU A 315 7.43 -22.87 -9.86
N ASN A 316 6.14 -22.89 -10.18
CA ASN A 316 5.24 -24.02 -9.91
C ASN A 316 4.87 -24.82 -11.18
N GLU A 317 5.56 -24.58 -12.30
CA GLU A 317 5.24 -25.21 -13.59
C GLU A 317 6.01 -26.49 -13.90
N THR A 318 5.45 -27.27 -14.82
CA THR A 318 6.06 -28.53 -15.26
C THR A 318 7.17 -28.31 -16.30
N SER A 319 8.17 -29.20 -16.31
CA SER A 319 9.30 -29.15 -17.24
C SER A 319 8.91 -29.17 -18.72
N THR A 320 7.77 -29.77 -19.08
CA THR A 320 7.27 -29.80 -20.46
C THR A 320 6.76 -28.43 -20.93
N ASN A 321 6.12 -27.65 -20.05
CA ASN A 321 5.67 -26.30 -20.39
C ASN A 321 6.86 -25.34 -20.56
N HIS A 322 7.93 -25.55 -19.81
CA HIS A 322 9.14 -24.71 -19.88
C HIS A 322 9.79 -24.73 -21.28
N SER A 323 9.84 -25.88 -21.95
CA SER A 323 10.44 -25.97 -23.29
C SER A 323 9.65 -25.19 -24.34
N VAL A 324 8.32 -25.27 -24.29
CA VAL A 324 7.42 -24.50 -25.16
C VAL A 324 7.58 -23.00 -24.95
N ILE A 325 7.71 -22.57 -23.68
CA ILE A 325 7.91 -21.17 -23.33
C ILE A 325 9.27 -20.67 -23.83
N LEU A 326 10.34 -21.45 -23.65
CA LEU A 326 11.67 -21.13 -24.14
C LEU A 326 11.69 -20.95 -25.66
N ASP A 327 11.09 -21.87 -26.40
CA ASP A 327 10.99 -21.78 -27.86
C ASP A 327 10.23 -20.52 -28.31
N LYS A 328 9.14 -20.17 -27.62
CA LYS A 328 8.39 -18.94 -27.88
C LYS A 328 9.25 -17.68 -27.64
N LEU A 329 9.96 -17.63 -26.51
CA LEU A 329 10.88 -16.53 -26.19
C LEU A 329 12.04 -16.43 -27.18
N GLU A 330 12.54 -17.58 -27.65
CA GLU A 330 13.67 -17.63 -28.59
C GLU A 330 13.30 -16.98 -29.93
N ARG A 331 12.10 -17.28 -30.43
CA ARG A 331 11.59 -16.77 -31.70
C ARG A 331 11.11 -15.31 -31.65
N GLN A 332 10.49 -14.89 -30.55
CA GLN A 332 9.76 -13.62 -30.50
C GLN A 332 10.53 -12.47 -29.85
N ILE A 333 11.54 -12.77 -29.02
CA ILE A 333 12.28 -11.74 -28.29
C ILE A 333 13.72 -11.64 -28.82
N PRO A 334 14.16 -10.44 -29.25
CA PRO A 334 15.53 -10.21 -29.69
C PRO A 334 16.58 -10.59 -28.63
N PRO A 335 17.81 -10.94 -29.04
CA PRO A 335 18.90 -11.19 -28.11
C PRO A 335 19.16 -9.99 -27.19
N SER A 336 19.22 -10.24 -25.88
CA SER A 336 19.52 -9.22 -24.87
C SER A 336 20.27 -9.81 -23.68
N ASN A 337 20.85 -8.96 -22.84
CA ASN A 337 21.46 -9.40 -21.58
C ASN A 337 20.43 -10.05 -20.65
N LEU A 338 19.23 -9.48 -20.56
CA LEU A 338 18.15 -9.99 -19.72
C LEU A 338 17.68 -11.38 -20.20
N LYS A 339 17.52 -11.57 -21.52
CA LYS A 339 17.20 -12.87 -22.11
C LYS A 339 18.28 -13.90 -21.76
N ARG A 340 19.56 -13.57 -21.95
CA ARG A 340 20.67 -14.47 -21.61
C ARG A 340 20.70 -14.84 -20.12
N GLN A 341 20.47 -13.86 -19.23
CA GLN A 341 20.41 -14.10 -17.80
C GLN A 341 19.23 -14.99 -17.40
N PHE A 342 18.06 -14.76 -18.00
CA PHE A 342 16.87 -15.58 -17.76
C PHE A 342 17.08 -17.03 -18.19
N PHE A 343 17.62 -17.27 -19.39
CA PHE A 343 17.90 -18.62 -19.90
C PHE A 343 18.93 -19.35 -19.04
N LYS A 344 19.97 -18.63 -18.59
CA LYS A 344 20.94 -19.16 -17.62
C LYS A 344 20.29 -19.53 -16.29
N TRP A 345 19.42 -18.67 -15.76
CA TRP A 345 18.71 -18.97 -14.51
C TRP A 345 17.82 -20.20 -14.65
N LEU A 346 17.10 -20.33 -15.77
CA LEU A 346 16.20 -21.45 -15.99
C LEU A 346 16.97 -22.77 -16.06
N SER A 347 18.11 -22.82 -16.75
CA SER A 347 18.94 -24.02 -16.86
C SER A 347 19.63 -24.44 -15.55
N THR A 348 19.86 -23.51 -14.62
CA THR A 348 20.46 -23.83 -13.31
C THR A 348 19.43 -24.19 -12.25
N THR A 349 18.21 -23.67 -12.36
CA THR A 349 17.21 -23.74 -11.28
C THR A 349 16.16 -24.82 -11.54
N ILE A 350 15.89 -25.12 -12.80
CA ILE A 350 14.90 -26.12 -13.18
C ILE A 350 15.59 -27.15 -14.08
N PRO A 351 15.63 -28.45 -13.71
CA PRO A 351 16.19 -29.45 -14.59
C PRO A 351 15.35 -29.51 -15.88
N LEU A 352 15.91 -28.95 -16.95
CA LEU A 352 15.35 -29.08 -18.29
C LEU A 352 15.47 -30.55 -18.72
N PRO A 353 14.46 -31.11 -19.43
CA PRO A 353 14.62 -32.40 -20.07
C PRO A 353 15.84 -32.34 -21.01
N GLU A 354 16.65 -33.40 -21.05
CA GLU A 354 17.94 -33.51 -21.77
C GLU A 354 17.91 -33.18 -23.27
N ALA A 355 16.74 -32.84 -23.84
CA ALA A 355 16.55 -32.56 -25.25
C ALA A 355 16.99 -31.15 -25.71
N TYR A 356 17.30 -30.20 -24.81
CA TYR A 356 17.71 -28.84 -25.20
C TYR A 356 19.22 -28.59 -25.25
N THR A 357 20.04 -29.62 -25.02
CA THR A 357 21.46 -29.57 -25.40
C THR A 357 21.65 -30.01 -26.85
N ARG A 358 21.81 -29.07 -27.78
CA ARG A 358 22.45 -29.32 -29.09
C ARG A 358 23.24 -28.09 -29.56
N PRO A 359 24.30 -28.28 -30.35
CA PRO A 359 25.42 -29.18 -30.13
C PRO A 359 26.76 -28.40 -30.06
N LYS A 360 27.77 -29.03 -29.46
CA LYS A 360 29.18 -28.67 -29.69
C LYS A 360 29.54 -29.07 -31.12
N GLU A 361 29.65 -28.11 -32.02
CA GLU A 361 30.42 -28.28 -33.26
C GLU A 361 31.25 -27.02 -33.52
N CYS A 362 32.43 -26.98 -32.92
CA CYS A 362 33.60 -26.36 -33.54
C CYS A 362 34.63 -27.49 -33.69
N ASN A 363 34.58 -28.17 -34.83
CA ASN A 363 35.73 -28.93 -35.34
C ASN A 363 36.46 -28.02 -36.32
N GLU A 364 37.75 -27.80 -36.02
CA GLU A 364 38.89 -27.67 -36.94
C GLU A 364 38.59 -27.32 -38.40
N TYR A 365 38.95 -26.09 -38.82
CA TYR A 365 40.06 -25.80 -39.74
C TYR A 365 40.36 -24.30 -39.77
#